data_AF-A0ABD5ZC89-F1
#
_entry.id   AF-A0ABD5ZC89-F1
#
_cell.length_a   1.000
_cell.length_b   1.000
_cell.length_c   1.000
_cell.angle_alpha   90.00
_cell.angle_beta   90.00
_cell.angle_gamma   90.00
#
_symmetry.space_group_name_H-M   'P 1'
#
loop_
_entity.id
_entity.type
_entity.pdbx_description
1 polymer ?
#
loop_
_entity_poly.entity_id
_entity_poly.type
_entity_poly.pdbx_seq_one_letter_code
_entity_poly.pdbx_strand_id
1 'polypeptide(L)' 'MPKSFSAPDTHFRIIASETSVSNDGYRKGEPMKLECDCCGASVMLTPEPSPGIDELPHKPWCDQRFVESRWWQRNFLSD' A
#
# COMPACT_ATOMS: atom_id res chain seq x y z
N MET A 1 -8.64 15.89 -8.23
CA MET A 1 -8.52 15.87 -6.76
C MET A 1 -7.89 14.54 -6.37
N PRO A 2 -6.90 14.54 -5.47
CA PRO A 2 -6.31 13.31 -4.96
C PRO A 2 -7.37 12.45 -4.28
N LYS A 3 -7.33 11.14 -4.54
CA LYS A 3 -8.30 10.20 -3.94
C LYS A 3 -7.84 9.86 -2.53
N SER A 4 -8.77 9.69 -1.60
CA SER A 4 -8.43 9.24 -0.25
C SER A 4 -8.20 7.73 -0.24
N PHE A 5 -7.28 7.25 0.61
CA PHE A 5 -7.10 5.81 0.83
C PHE A 5 -8.39 5.14 1.36
N SER A 6 -9.25 5.90 2.03
CA SER A 6 -10.54 5.44 2.54
C SER A 6 -11.72 5.73 1.60
N ALA A 7 -11.45 6.18 0.37
CA ALA A 7 -12.49 6.33 -0.63
C ALA A 7 -13.05 4.94 -1.01
N PRO A 8 -14.38 4.83 -1.25
CA PRO A 8 -15.02 3.54 -1.51
C PRO A 8 -14.55 2.86 -2.80
N ASP A 9 -13.96 3.60 -3.74
CA ASP A 9 -13.40 3.13 -5.00
C ASP A 9 -11.88 2.87 -4.93
N THR A 10 -11.30 2.95 -3.73
CA THR A 10 -9.89 2.64 -3.48
C THR A 10 -9.80 1.28 -2.78
N HIS A 11 -9.13 0.32 -3.42
CA HIS A 11 -9.03 -1.06 -2.95
C HIS A 11 -7.57 -1.51 -2.78
N PHE A 12 -7.27 -2.00 -1.58
CA PHE A 12 -6.00 -2.62 -1.21
C PHE A 12 -6.28 -3.91 -0.44
N ARG A 13 -5.38 -4.87 -0.59
CA ARG A 13 -5.41 -6.13 0.15
C ARG A 13 -4.12 -6.38 0.90
N ILE A 14 -4.25 -7.03 2.06
CA ILE A 14 -3.11 -7.56 2.80
C ILE A 14 -2.79 -8.94 2.24
N ILE A 15 -1.54 -9.14 1.81
CA ILE A 15 -1.03 -10.43 1.38
C ILE A 15 -0.28 -11.05 2.55
N ALA A 16 -0.73 -12.23 2.96
CA ALA A 16 -0.05 -13.05 3.96
C ALA A 16 1.08 -13.88 3.33
N SER A 17 2.06 -14.28 4.13
CA SER A 17 3.04 -15.28 3.71
C SER A 17 2.38 -16.64 3.54
N GLU A 18 2.66 -17.30 2.41
CA GLU A 18 2.22 -18.67 2.14
C GLU A 18 3.32 -19.71 2.43
N THR A 19 4.50 -19.24 2.89
CA THR A 19 5.67 -20.08 3.08
C THR A 19 6.08 -20.17 4.55
N SER A 20 7.20 -20.85 4.84
CA SER A 20 7.74 -20.96 6.20
C SER A 20 8.72 -19.83 6.50
N VAL A 21 8.87 -19.53 7.79
CA VAL A 21 9.80 -18.49 8.31
C VAL A 21 11.20 -18.58 7.72
N SER A 22 11.68 -19.80 7.42
CA SER A 22 13.00 -20.02 6.82
C SER A 22 13.16 -19.45 5.40
N ASN A 23 12.08 -19.20 4.66
CA ASN A 23 12.12 -18.83 3.25
C ASN A 23 12.00 -17.31 3.05
N ASP A 24 11.10 -16.66 3.78
CA ASP A 24 10.77 -15.24 3.59
C ASP A 24 10.84 -14.42 4.90
N GLY A 25 11.15 -15.06 6.03
CA GLY A 25 11.21 -14.42 7.34
C GLY A 25 9.86 -14.30 8.06
N TYR A 26 8.76 -14.77 7.45
CA TYR A 26 7.40 -14.65 7.99
C TYR A 26 6.81 -16.00 8.35
N ARG A 27 5.97 -16.04 9.39
CA ARG A 27 5.18 -17.25 9.67
C ARG A 27 4.14 -17.44 8.57
N LYS A 28 3.82 -18.68 8.22
CA LYS A 28 2.72 -18.96 7.30
C LYS A 28 1.42 -18.34 7.83
N GLY A 29 0.76 -17.55 7.00
CA GLY A 29 -0.44 -16.78 7.33
C GLY A 29 -0.17 -15.40 7.94
N GLU A 30 1.09 -15.04 8.19
CA GLU A 30 1.45 -13.73 8.73
C GLU A 30 1.30 -12.63 7.67
N PRO A 31 0.65 -11.50 7.98
CA PRO A 31 0.60 -10.33 7.10
C PRO A 31 2.00 -9.89 6.70
N MET A 32 2.29 -9.90 5.41
CA MET A 32 3.63 -9.64 4.88
C MET A 32 3.70 -8.31 4.14
N LYS A 33 2.72 -8.03 3.27
CA LYS A 33 2.71 -6.83 2.44
C LYS A 33 1.30 -6.31 2.19
N LEU A 34 1.20 -5.00 1.97
CA LEU A 34 0.00 -4.36 1.45
C LEU A 34 0.12 -4.27 -0.07
N GLU A 35 -0.95 -4.57 -0.80
CA GLU A 35 -0.97 -4.60 -2.26
C GLU A 35 -2.19 -3.87 -2.83
N CYS A 36 -1.98 -3.09 -3.88
CA CYS A 36 -3.02 -2.44 -4.66
C CYS A 36 -3.76 -3.46 -5.54
N ASP A 37 -5.08 -3.57 -5.39
CA ASP A 37 -5.90 -4.50 -6.16
C ASP A 37 -6.00 -4.14 -7.65
N CYS A 38 -5.81 -2.86 -7.99
CA CYS A 38 -5.88 -2.39 -9.37
C CYS A 38 -4.63 -2.78 -10.17
N CYS A 39 -3.42 -2.54 -9.63
CA CYS A 39 -2.19 -2.66 -10.41
C CYS A 39 -1.12 -3.61 -9.86
N GLY A 40 -1.35 -4.16 -8.66
CA GLY A 40 -0.42 -5.06 -7.98
C GLY A 40 0.82 -4.38 -7.39
N ALA A 41 0.83 -3.05 -7.30
CA ALA A 41 1.90 -2.35 -6.57
C ALA A 41 1.82 -2.74 -5.09
N SER A 42 2.96 -3.00 -4.45
CA SER A 42 2.97 -3.48 -3.07
C SER A 42 4.13 -2.93 -2.27
N VAL A 43 3.94 -2.85 -0.95
CA VAL A 43 4.98 -2.49 0.02
C VAL A 43 4.94 -3.43 1.22
N MET A 44 6.11 -3.69 1.81
CA MET A 44 6.24 -4.57 2.98
C MET A 44 5.64 -3.93 4.23
N LEU A 45 4.93 -4.75 5.00
CA LEU A 45 4.51 -4.40 6.35
C LEU A 45 5.68 -4.70 7.29
N THR A 46 6.35 -3.65 7.75
CA THR A 46 7.51 -3.75 8.63
C THR A 46 7.23 -3.08 9.98
N PRO A 47 7.88 -3.52 11.07
CA PRO A 47 7.80 -2.84 12.35
C PRO A 47 8.33 -1.40 12.29
N GLU A 48 9.42 -1.19 11.54
CA GLU A 48 9.99 0.11 11.25
C GLU A 48 9.17 0.81 10.16
N PRO A 49 9.09 2.16 10.17
CA PRO A 49 8.39 2.90 9.12
C PRO A 49 8.93 2.56 7.73
N SER A 50 8.08 1.99 6.88
CA SER A 50 8.31 1.79 5.45
C SER A 50 7.50 2.79 4.62
N PRO A 51 7.80 2.93 3.32
CA PRO A 51 6.97 3.72 2.42
C PRO A 51 5.49 3.35 2.54
N GLY A 52 4.64 4.35 2.77
CA GLY A 52 3.22 4.14 2.99
C GLY A 52 2.44 3.92 1.69
N ILE A 53 1.11 3.86 1.79
CA ILE A 53 0.21 3.80 0.63
C ILE A 53 0.49 4.95 -0.35
N ASP A 54 0.79 6.13 0.19
CA ASP A 54 1.06 7.36 -0.56
C ASP A 54 2.33 7.26 -1.44
N GLU A 55 3.21 6.30 -1.13
CA GLU A 55 4.50 6.10 -1.79
C GLU A 55 4.58 4.77 -2.56
N LEU A 56 3.44 4.08 -2.73
CA LEU A 56 3.36 2.85 -3.51
C LEU A 56 3.80 3.11 -4.97
N PRO A 57 4.73 2.30 -5.53
CA PRO A 57 5.18 2.45 -6.91
C PRO A 57 4.12 1.91 -7.88
N HIS A 58 3.04 2.68 -8.05
CA HIS A 58 1.94 2.33 -8.92
C HIS A 58 2.37 2.26 -10.40
N LYS A 59 1.68 1.38 -11.15
CA LYS A 59 1.85 1.34 -12.60
C LYS A 59 1.25 2.59 -13.24
N PRO A 60 1.76 3.06 -14.39
CA PRO A 60 1.27 4.27 -15.04
C PRO A 60 -0.23 4.22 -15.37
N TRP A 61 -0.82 3.06 -15.57
CA TRP A 61 -2.24 2.91 -15.91
C TRP A 61 -3.17 2.77 -14.68
N CYS A 62 -2.64 2.81 -13.47
CA CYS A 62 -3.42 2.57 -12.26
C CYS A 62 -4.32 3.77 -11.89
N ASP A 63 -5.62 3.53 -11.78
CA ASP A 63 -6.60 4.57 -11.40
C ASP A 63 -6.47 5.02 -9.93
N GLN A 64 -5.75 4.22 -9.12
CA GLN A 64 -5.43 4.51 -7.72
C GLN A 64 -4.04 5.15 -7.54
N ARG A 65 -3.33 5.53 -8.62
CA ARG A 65 -1.92 6.01 -8.54
C ARG A 65 -1.72 7.37 -7.87
N PHE A 66 -2.81 8.09 -7.60
CA PHE A 66 -2.83 9.38 -6.90
C PHE A 66 -3.70 9.30 -5.64
N VAL A 67 -3.71 8.12 -5.01
CA VAL A 67 -4.30 7.95 -3.68
C VAL A 67 -3.33 8.55 -2.67
N GLU A 68 -3.81 9.53 -1.91
CA GLU A 68 -3.03 10.23 -0.91
C GLU A 68 -3.82 10.31 0.40
N SER A 69 -3.13 10.18 1.53
CA SER A 69 -3.74 10.31 2.84
C SER A 69 -4.17 11.75 3.12
N ARG A 70 -5.19 11.93 3.96
CA ARG A 70 -5.60 13.28 4.41
C ARG A 70 -4.49 14.02 5.15
N TRP A 71 -3.54 13.31 5.76
CA TRP A 71 -2.36 13.92 6.35
C TRP A 71 -1.43 14.43 5.25
N TRP A 72 -1.12 13.62 4.24
CA TRP A 72 -0.30 14.03 3.11
C TRP A 72 -0.89 15.25 2.40
N GLN A 73 -2.19 15.19 2.08
CA GLN A 73 -2.90 16.29 1.43
C GLN A 73 -2.77 17.61 2.21
N ARG A 74 -2.93 17.57 3.53
CA ARG A 74 -2.79 18.77 4.38
C ARG A 74 -1.37 19.33 4.47
N ASN A 75 -0.35 18.49 4.33
CA ASN A 75 1.05 18.89 4.52
C ASN A 75 1.76 19.23 3.19
N PHE A 76 1.28 18.70 2.05
CA PHE A 76 1.99 18.78 0.78
C PHE A 76 1.17 19.32 -0.41
N LEU A 77 -0.17 19.31 -0.38
CA LEU A 77 -0.97 20.16 -1.27
C LEU A 77 -1.13 21.54 -0.62
N SER A 78 -0.11 22.38 -0.77
CA SER A 78 -0.30 23.83 -0.65
C SER A 78 -0.71 24.36 -2.03
N ASP A 79 -1.69 25.28 -2.07
CA ASP A 79 -2.29 25.85 -3.29
C ASP A 79 -1.31 26.25 -4.40
#